data_AF-A0A7Y8A4T2-F1
#
_entry.id   AF-A0A7Y8A4T2-F1
#
_cell.length_a   1.000
_cell.length_b   1.000
_cell.length_c   1.000
_cell.angle_alpha   90.00
_cell.angle_beta   90.00
_cell.angle_gamma   90.00
#
_symmetry.space_group_name_H-M   'P 1'
#
loop_
_entity.id
_entity.type
_entity.pdbx_description
1 polymer ?
#
loop_
_entity_poly.entity_id
_entity_poly.type
_entity_poly.pdbx_seq_one_letter_code
_entity_poly.pdbx_strand_id
1 'polypeptide(L)'
;MTASNRTFAQIRQALLDREEVALVDVREEAPFAESHPLFAANIPLSKLELEVYSRIPRLNTYVTVYDNGEGLAQIAAQRLQTLGYTEVSLLEGGLDGWRNAGGELFIDVNVPSKSFGELVESQRHTPSLAAEEVQALLDSNADVVVLDARRFDEYQTMSIPTGISVPGAELVLRARELAPDPATRIIVNCAGRTRSIIGTQSLINAGIANPVSALRNGTIGWTLAGQTLQHGQARRFAPTSEAHRQIAAKDARRVADKARVGRATLADLQRWQQDAARTTYLFDVRTPEEFEAGHLPGARSTPGGQLVQETDHVASVRGARLVLADDDGVRANMSASWLAQLGWDVHVLDDLQPAHFSEQGAWVAPVPAPQQAELISPHTLAEWQAHGDTAVLDFTASAHYVKRHIPGAWWALRAQLPHALRKVPAAERYVLTCGSSQLARLAVAEVQALTGKPVFLLRDGTASWIAAQLPLEEGETRLASPRIDRYRRPYEGTDSPREAMQAYLDWEFGLVDQLARDGTHGFYVI
;
A
#
# COMPACT_ATOMS: atom_id res chain seq x y z
N MET A 1 -19.82 -24.79 -5.95
CA MET A 1 -18.76 -25.75 -6.29
C MET A 1 -17.69 -25.65 -5.21
N THR A 2 -17.16 -26.76 -4.71
CA THR A 2 -16.01 -26.73 -3.79
C THR A 2 -14.78 -26.27 -4.58
N ALA A 3 -14.09 -25.23 -4.10
CA ALA A 3 -12.85 -24.77 -4.72
C ALA A 3 -11.80 -25.90 -4.71
N SER A 4 -10.99 -25.98 -5.78
CA SER A 4 -9.86 -26.91 -5.84
C SER A 4 -8.76 -26.51 -4.85
N ASN A 5 -7.83 -27.41 -4.55
CA ASN A 5 -6.63 -27.10 -3.78
C ASN A 5 -5.43 -26.87 -4.70
N ARG A 6 -4.55 -25.94 -4.32
CA ARG A 6 -3.24 -25.72 -4.94
C ARG A 6 -2.16 -25.88 -3.87
N THR A 7 -1.13 -26.66 -4.17
CA THR A 7 -0.01 -26.96 -3.25
C THR A 7 1.03 -25.83 -3.24
N PHE A 8 1.85 -25.79 -2.19
CA PHE A 8 3.10 -25.00 -2.15
C PHE A 8 3.96 -25.24 -3.40
N ALA A 9 4.18 -26.50 -3.78
CA ALA A 9 5.04 -26.86 -4.92
C ALA A 9 4.53 -26.30 -6.25
N GLN A 10 3.21 -26.32 -6.48
CA GLN A 10 2.60 -25.75 -7.69
C GLN A 10 2.71 -24.22 -7.73
N ILE A 11 2.58 -23.54 -6.58
CA ILE A 11 2.75 -22.09 -6.51
C ILE A 11 4.21 -21.72 -6.73
N ARG A 12 5.13 -22.42 -6.05
CA ARG A 12 6.58 -22.24 -6.22
C ARG A 12 6.99 -22.40 -7.67
N GLN A 13 6.52 -23.45 -8.35
CA GLN A 13 6.84 -23.70 -9.75
C GLN A 13 6.34 -22.56 -10.65
N ALA A 14 5.08 -22.12 -10.47
CA ALA A 14 4.53 -20.99 -11.22
C ALA A 14 5.31 -19.68 -11.00
N LEU A 15 5.78 -19.41 -9.77
CA LEU A 15 6.64 -18.26 -9.48
C LEU A 15 7.99 -18.35 -10.20
N LEU A 16 8.62 -19.54 -10.21
CA LEU A 16 9.90 -19.78 -10.91
C LEU A 16 9.75 -19.65 -12.43
N ASP A 17 8.63 -20.13 -12.98
CA ASP A 17 8.28 -20.04 -14.39
C ASP A 17 7.76 -18.65 -14.80
N ARG A 18 7.62 -17.73 -13.82
CA ARG A 18 7.11 -16.36 -13.97
C ARG A 18 5.71 -16.29 -14.56
N GLU A 19 4.89 -17.29 -14.27
CA GLU A 19 3.47 -17.29 -14.58
C GLU A 19 2.72 -16.29 -13.69
N GLU A 20 1.49 -15.92 -14.09
CA GLU A 20 0.64 -15.07 -13.27
C GLU A 20 0.13 -15.82 -12.02
N VAL A 21 0.50 -15.33 -10.84
CA VAL A 21 0.14 -15.90 -9.53
C VAL A 21 -0.50 -14.84 -8.66
N ALA A 22 -1.73 -15.11 -8.21
CA ALA A 22 -2.40 -14.34 -7.16
C ALA A 22 -2.54 -15.21 -5.90
N LEU A 23 -1.56 -15.12 -4.99
CA LEU A 23 -1.61 -15.76 -3.67
C LEU A 23 -2.18 -14.74 -2.68
N VAL A 24 -3.35 -15.02 -2.11
CA VAL A 24 -4.11 -14.04 -1.33
C VAL A 24 -4.31 -14.52 0.10
N ASP A 25 -3.77 -13.77 1.05
CA ASP A 25 -4.12 -13.91 2.46
C ASP A 25 -5.43 -13.17 2.70
N VAL A 26 -6.43 -13.84 3.25
CA VAL A 26 -7.75 -13.25 3.50
C VAL A 26 -8.01 -12.94 4.97
N ARG A 27 -6.99 -13.11 5.83
CA ARG A 27 -7.01 -12.67 7.22
C ARG A 27 -6.91 -11.14 7.29
N GLU A 28 -7.06 -10.59 8.49
CA GLU A 28 -6.84 -9.16 8.71
C GLU A 28 -5.34 -8.79 8.64
N GLU A 29 -4.99 -7.51 8.54
CA GLU A 29 -3.60 -7.08 8.34
C GLU A 29 -2.66 -7.48 9.49
N ALA A 30 -3.10 -7.42 10.74
CA ALA A 30 -2.24 -7.81 11.87
C ALA A 30 -1.82 -9.30 11.82
N PRO A 31 -2.74 -10.29 11.73
CA PRO A 31 -2.34 -11.70 11.63
C PRO A 31 -1.62 -12.05 10.32
N PHE A 32 -1.88 -11.31 9.23
CA PHE A 32 -1.05 -11.40 8.01
C PHE A 32 0.40 -11.02 8.32
N ALA A 33 0.62 -9.85 8.94
CA ALA A 33 1.94 -9.33 9.25
C ALA A 33 2.72 -10.15 10.30
N GLU A 34 2.06 -11.09 10.99
CA GLU A 34 2.73 -12.02 11.90
C GLU A 34 3.39 -13.19 11.18
N SER A 35 2.88 -13.59 10.01
CA SER A 35 3.46 -14.67 9.20
C SER A 35 2.75 -14.82 7.86
N HIS A 36 3.48 -14.68 6.75
CA HIS A 36 2.97 -14.89 5.39
C HIS A 36 4.07 -15.27 4.37
N PRO A 37 3.75 -15.93 3.24
CA PRO A 37 4.67 -16.13 2.13
C PRO A 37 5.15 -14.82 1.47
N LEU A 38 6.35 -14.82 0.86
CA LEU A 38 6.96 -13.61 0.28
C LEU A 38 6.02 -12.82 -0.65
N PHE A 39 5.38 -13.52 -1.59
CA PHE A 39 4.51 -12.93 -2.61
C PHE A 39 3.01 -13.04 -2.29
N ALA A 40 2.65 -13.35 -1.05
CA ALA A 40 1.25 -13.27 -0.64
C ALA A 40 0.80 -11.81 -0.53
N ALA A 41 -0.28 -11.47 -1.22
CA ALA A 41 -0.95 -10.18 -1.08
C ALA A 41 -2.06 -10.30 -0.04
N ASN A 42 -2.08 -9.40 0.94
CA ASN A 42 -3.19 -9.34 1.89
C ASN A 42 -4.40 -8.64 1.27
N ILE A 43 -5.51 -9.36 1.09
CA ILE A 43 -6.82 -8.82 0.75
C ILE A 43 -7.81 -9.38 1.78
N PRO A 44 -8.01 -8.69 2.92
CA PRO A 44 -8.84 -9.21 4.00
C PRO A 44 -10.25 -9.56 3.53
N LEU A 45 -10.82 -10.67 4.02
CA LEU A 45 -12.20 -11.06 3.71
C LEU A 45 -13.19 -9.92 3.98
N SER A 46 -12.89 -9.08 4.99
CA SER A 46 -13.67 -7.89 5.31
C SER A 46 -13.83 -6.94 4.11
N LYS A 47 -12.80 -6.76 3.28
CA LYS A 47 -12.74 -5.77 2.20
C LYS A 47 -12.66 -6.37 0.80
N LEU A 48 -12.70 -7.70 0.67
CA LEU A 48 -12.49 -8.44 -0.57
C LEU A 48 -13.20 -7.84 -1.78
N GLU A 49 -14.50 -7.61 -1.68
CA GLU A 49 -15.32 -7.10 -2.78
C GLU A 49 -14.98 -5.65 -3.17
N LEU A 50 -14.40 -4.84 -2.28
CA LEU A 50 -14.01 -3.47 -2.57
C LEU A 50 -12.66 -3.37 -3.29
N GLU A 51 -11.80 -4.37 -3.13
CA GLU A 51 -10.41 -4.29 -3.58
C GLU A 51 -10.11 -5.22 -4.77
N VAL A 52 -10.76 -6.38 -4.85
CA VAL A 52 -10.32 -7.47 -5.71
C VAL A 52 -10.29 -7.11 -7.19
N TYR A 53 -11.29 -6.41 -7.75
CA TYR A 53 -11.28 -6.06 -9.17
C TYR A 53 -10.17 -5.08 -9.56
N SER A 54 -9.70 -4.26 -8.61
CA SER A 54 -8.58 -3.35 -8.88
C SER A 54 -7.22 -4.04 -8.76
N ARG A 55 -7.13 -5.07 -7.90
CA ARG A 55 -5.90 -5.77 -7.56
C ARG A 55 -5.68 -7.03 -8.40
N ILE A 56 -6.75 -7.68 -8.85
CA ILE A 56 -6.77 -8.91 -9.68
C ILE A 56 -7.83 -8.71 -10.79
N PRO A 57 -7.62 -7.79 -11.75
CA PRO A 57 -8.69 -7.38 -12.68
C PRO A 57 -9.13 -8.49 -13.65
N ARG A 58 -8.26 -9.47 -13.91
CA ARG A 58 -8.53 -10.56 -14.84
C ARG A 58 -9.23 -11.72 -14.12
N LEU A 59 -10.50 -11.97 -14.48
CA LEU A 59 -11.37 -12.94 -13.79
C LEU A 59 -10.94 -14.41 -13.94
N ASN A 60 -10.15 -14.75 -14.96
CA ASN A 60 -9.56 -16.09 -15.12
C ASN A 60 -8.12 -16.20 -14.59
N THR A 61 -7.66 -15.24 -13.78
CA THR A 61 -6.39 -15.37 -13.04
C THR A 61 -6.48 -16.54 -12.06
N TYR A 62 -5.42 -17.35 -11.97
CA TYR A 62 -5.31 -18.40 -10.95
C TYR A 62 -5.15 -17.79 -9.55
N VAL A 63 -6.27 -17.58 -8.87
CA VAL A 63 -6.31 -17.05 -7.50
C VAL A 63 -6.24 -18.20 -6.50
N THR A 64 -5.25 -18.17 -5.63
CA THR A 64 -5.13 -19.11 -4.50
C THR A 64 -5.31 -18.33 -3.21
N VAL A 65 -6.43 -18.56 -2.51
CA VAL A 65 -6.71 -17.92 -1.23
C VAL A 65 -6.30 -18.81 -0.06
N TYR A 66 -5.87 -18.20 1.04
CA TYR A 66 -5.55 -18.94 2.26
C TYR A 66 -5.83 -18.14 3.53
N ASP A 67 -5.90 -18.88 4.63
CA ASP A 67 -5.92 -18.40 6.00
C ASP A 67 -5.07 -19.33 6.86
N ASN A 68 -5.20 -19.26 8.18
CA ASN A 68 -4.54 -20.13 9.14
C ASN A 68 -5.54 -20.97 9.96
N GLY A 69 -6.61 -21.45 9.31
CA GLY A 69 -7.62 -22.32 9.94
C GLY A 69 -8.84 -21.60 10.52
N GLU A 70 -8.96 -20.29 10.34
CA GLU A 70 -10.12 -19.51 10.78
C GLU A 70 -11.39 -19.83 9.98
N GLY A 71 -11.26 -20.43 8.79
CA GLY A 71 -12.37 -20.75 7.88
C GLY A 71 -12.75 -19.60 6.94
N LEU A 72 -11.95 -18.52 6.92
CA LEU A 72 -12.11 -17.35 6.07
C LEU A 72 -11.84 -17.66 4.59
N ALA A 73 -10.84 -18.50 4.31
CA ALA A 73 -10.43 -18.85 2.95
C ALA A 73 -11.57 -19.50 2.15
N GLN A 74 -12.35 -20.37 2.79
CA GLN A 74 -13.49 -21.02 2.15
C GLN A 74 -14.59 -20.03 1.77
N ILE A 75 -14.85 -19.04 2.62
CA ILE A 75 -15.83 -17.97 2.37
C ILE A 75 -15.32 -17.05 1.27
N ALA A 76 -14.04 -16.67 1.30
CA ALA A 76 -13.42 -15.85 0.27
C ALA A 76 -13.50 -16.51 -1.10
N ALA A 77 -13.20 -17.82 -1.19
CA ALA A 77 -13.28 -18.56 -2.45
C ALA A 77 -14.70 -18.54 -3.04
N GLN A 78 -15.73 -18.74 -2.21
CA GLN A 78 -17.14 -18.67 -2.65
C GLN A 78 -17.54 -17.27 -3.10
N ARG A 79 -17.10 -16.22 -2.38
CA ARG A 79 -17.34 -14.82 -2.77
C ARG A 79 -16.67 -14.51 -4.10
N LEU A 80 -15.40 -14.89 -4.31
CA LEU A 80 -14.70 -14.71 -5.58
C LEU A 80 -15.42 -15.40 -6.75
N GLN A 81 -15.86 -16.65 -6.57
CA GLN A 81 -16.66 -17.34 -7.58
C GLN A 81 -17.98 -16.62 -7.90
N THR A 82 -18.63 -16.05 -6.88
CA THR A 82 -19.86 -15.25 -7.05
C THR A 82 -19.60 -13.94 -7.79
N LEU A 83 -18.41 -13.36 -7.63
CA LEU A 83 -17.93 -12.19 -8.39
C LEU A 83 -17.46 -12.55 -9.81
N GLY A 84 -17.52 -13.82 -10.21
CA GLY A 84 -17.20 -14.27 -11.56
C GLY A 84 -15.75 -14.73 -11.77
N TYR A 85 -14.94 -14.83 -10.71
CA TYR A 85 -13.62 -15.44 -10.83
C TYR A 85 -13.75 -16.94 -11.11
N THR A 86 -13.13 -17.43 -12.19
CA THR A 86 -13.31 -18.80 -12.66
C THR A 86 -12.25 -19.77 -12.14
N GLU A 87 -11.04 -19.27 -11.86
CA GLU A 87 -9.88 -20.07 -11.46
C GLU A 87 -9.51 -19.84 -9.99
N VAL A 88 -10.40 -20.24 -9.07
CA VAL A 88 -10.23 -20.02 -7.63
C VAL A 88 -9.91 -21.32 -6.91
N SER A 89 -8.79 -21.34 -6.19
CA SER A 89 -8.33 -22.47 -5.37
C SER A 89 -8.05 -22.06 -3.92
N LEU A 90 -8.08 -23.03 -3.01
CA LEU A 90 -7.54 -22.89 -1.65
C LEU A 90 -6.07 -23.33 -1.62
N LEU A 91 -5.26 -22.70 -0.78
CA LEU A 91 -3.92 -23.21 -0.47
C LEU A 91 -4.06 -24.50 0.35
N GLU A 92 -3.46 -25.58 -0.12
CA GLU A 92 -3.49 -26.86 0.59
C GLU A 92 -2.85 -26.73 1.97
N GLY A 93 -3.63 -27.02 3.03
CA GLY A 93 -3.21 -26.90 4.42
C GLY A 93 -3.08 -25.46 4.94
N GLY A 94 -3.47 -24.45 4.15
CA GLY A 94 -3.35 -23.04 4.54
C GLY A 94 -1.91 -22.61 4.83
N LEU A 95 -1.74 -21.64 5.73
CA LEU A 95 -0.42 -21.15 6.14
C LEU A 95 0.45 -22.26 6.78
N ASP A 96 -0.14 -23.15 7.58
CA ASP A 96 0.55 -24.31 8.15
C ASP A 96 1.03 -25.28 7.05
N GLY A 97 0.23 -25.46 6.00
CA GLY A 97 0.60 -26.25 4.82
C GLY A 97 1.83 -25.69 4.11
N TRP A 98 1.90 -24.37 3.93
CA TRP A 98 3.09 -23.69 3.39
C TRP A 98 4.33 -23.96 4.24
N ARG A 99 4.22 -23.80 5.57
CA ARG A 99 5.31 -24.04 6.53
C ARG A 99 5.78 -25.49 6.49
N ASN A 100 4.85 -26.43 6.57
CA ASN A 100 5.15 -27.87 6.61
C ASN A 100 5.78 -28.37 5.31
N ALA A 101 5.48 -27.73 4.17
CA ALA A 101 6.13 -28.00 2.89
C ALA A 101 7.52 -27.38 2.75
N GLY A 102 8.03 -26.68 3.79
CA GLY A 102 9.33 -26.03 3.79
C GLY A 102 9.37 -24.66 3.11
N GLY A 103 8.21 -24.04 2.88
CA GLY A 103 8.14 -22.69 2.34
C GLY A 103 8.58 -21.64 3.36
N GLU A 104 9.41 -20.68 2.93
CA GLU A 104 9.84 -19.57 3.77
C GLU A 104 8.64 -18.68 4.14
N LEU A 105 8.63 -18.18 5.37
CA LEU A 105 7.59 -17.29 5.89
C LEU A 105 8.24 -16.01 6.41
N PHE A 106 7.59 -14.90 6.13
CA PHE A 106 8.02 -13.56 6.45
C PHE A 106 7.04 -12.92 7.42
N ILE A 107 7.50 -11.87 8.11
CA ILE A 107 6.70 -11.01 8.98
C ILE A 107 6.67 -9.59 8.39
N ASP A 108 5.91 -8.69 9.00
CA ASP A 108 5.66 -7.31 8.55
C ASP A 108 4.81 -7.26 7.25
N VAL A 109 4.88 -6.16 6.52
CA VAL A 109 4.12 -5.88 5.30
C VAL A 109 5.06 -5.36 4.21
N ASN A 110 4.62 -5.48 2.95
CA ASN A 110 5.38 -5.03 1.78
C ASN A 110 6.79 -5.66 1.68
N VAL A 111 6.89 -6.90 2.13
CA VAL A 111 8.14 -7.64 2.29
C VAL A 111 8.97 -7.73 1.00
N PRO A 112 8.40 -7.98 -0.20
CA PRO A 112 9.18 -7.97 -1.44
C PRO A 112 9.98 -6.67 -1.63
N SER A 113 9.32 -5.52 -1.42
CA SER A 113 9.92 -4.20 -1.59
C SER A 113 11.01 -3.93 -0.55
N LYS A 114 10.75 -4.28 0.71
CA LYS A 114 11.71 -4.08 1.82
C LYS A 114 12.94 -4.95 1.67
N SER A 115 12.73 -6.24 1.38
CA SER A 115 13.81 -7.20 1.16
C SER A 115 14.66 -6.82 -0.04
N PHE A 116 14.03 -6.29 -1.10
CA PHE A 116 14.76 -5.75 -2.24
C PHE A 116 15.59 -4.51 -1.89
N GLY A 117 15.10 -3.62 -1.04
CA GLY A 117 15.89 -2.50 -0.51
C GLY A 117 17.19 -2.97 0.15
N GLU A 118 17.11 -4.00 1.01
CA GLU A 118 18.29 -4.59 1.66
C GLU A 118 19.21 -5.31 0.65
N LEU A 119 18.65 -5.97 -0.37
CA LEU A 119 19.43 -6.55 -1.47
C LEU A 119 20.21 -5.48 -2.24
N VAL A 120 19.62 -4.30 -2.48
CA VAL A 120 20.29 -3.18 -3.13
C VAL A 120 21.47 -2.68 -2.28
N GLU A 121 21.27 -2.44 -0.98
CA GLU A 121 22.36 -2.01 -0.10
C GLU A 121 23.49 -3.04 -0.04
N SER A 122 23.17 -4.34 0.10
CA SER A 122 24.17 -5.40 0.19
C SER A 122 25.04 -5.53 -1.07
N GLN A 123 24.48 -5.34 -2.26
CA GLN A 123 25.21 -5.49 -3.54
C GLN A 123 25.89 -4.20 -4.01
N ARG A 124 25.28 -3.04 -3.77
CA ARG A 124 25.79 -1.75 -4.27
C ARG A 124 26.57 -0.97 -3.21
N HIS A 125 26.56 -1.43 -1.96
CA HIS A 125 27.13 -0.74 -0.82
C HIS A 125 26.65 0.71 -0.75
N THR A 126 25.33 0.90 -0.89
CA THR A 126 24.69 2.22 -0.90
C THR A 126 25.20 3.06 0.28
N PRO A 127 25.81 4.23 0.04
CA PRO A 127 26.42 5.01 1.11
C PRO A 127 25.38 5.42 2.17
N SER A 128 25.75 5.34 3.44
CA SER A 128 24.91 5.78 4.55
C SER A 128 25.71 6.46 5.65
N LEU A 129 25.08 7.43 6.33
CA LEU A 129 25.62 8.13 7.51
C LEU A 129 24.80 7.75 8.73
N ALA A 130 25.46 7.58 9.88
CA ALA A 130 24.80 7.42 11.16
C ALA A 130 24.06 8.70 11.57
N ALA A 131 23.08 8.58 12.46
CA ALA A 131 22.26 9.69 12.90
C ALA A 131 23.11 10.78 13.58
N GLU A 132 24.10 10.40 14.38
CA GLU A 132 25.07 11.28 15.05
C GLU A 132 25.94 12.05 14.06
N GLU A 133 26.34 11.42 12.95
CA GLU A 133 27.12 12.09 11.90
C GLU A 133 26.26 13.14 11.18
N VAL A 134 24.99 12.83 10.90
CA VAL A 134 24.07 13.78 10.28
C VAL A 134 23.74 14.94 11.23
N GLN A 135 23.49 14.68 12.51
CA GLN A 135 23.32 15.72 13.53
C GLN A 135 24.52 16.66 13.59
N ALA A 136 25.75 16.13 13.59
CA ALA A 136 26.97 16.95 13.60
C ALA A 136 27.11 17.84 12.33
N LEU A 137 26.67 17.35 11.17
CA LEU A 137 26.62 18.16 9.94
C LEU A 137 25.63 19.31 10.08
N LEU A 138 24.44 19.06 10.66
CA LEU A 138 23.44 20.10 10.88
C LEU A 138 23.92 21.13 11.92
N ASP A 139 24.52 20.67 13.02
CA ASP A 139 25.01 21.56 14.10
C ASP A 139 26.16 22.46 13.64
N SER A 140 26.99 21.96 12.73
CA SER A 140 28.08 22.74 12.11
C SER A 140 27.64 23.63 10.95
N ASN A 141 26.35 23.63 10.60
CA ASN A 141 25.80 24.29 9.41
C ASN A 141 26.56 23.92 8.13
N ALA A 142 26.93 22.65 8.00
CA ALA A 142 27.54 22.13 6.78
C ALA A 142 26.57 22.29 5.60
N ASP A 143 27.12 22.41 4.38
CA ASP A 143 26.32 22.54 3.16
C ASP A 143 25.67 21.18 2.79
N VAL A 144 24.50 20.94 3.36
CA VAL A 144 23.74 19.69 3.23
C VAL A 144 22.26 19.96 2.99
N VAL A 145 21.61 19.08 2.23
CA VAL A 145 20.16 19.01 2.14
C VAL A 145 19.66 17.64 2.57
N VAL A 146 18.62 17.62 3.40
CA VAL A 146 17.97 16.38 3.87
C VAL A 146 16.63 16.21 3.15
N LEU A 147 16.50 15.15 2.37
CA LEU A 147 15.33 14.85 1.54
C LEU A 147 14.56 13.65 2.08
N ASP A 148 13.30 13.86 2.49
CA ASP A 148 12.44 12.80 3.01
C ASP A 148 11.66 12.13 1.87
N ALA A 149 11.95 10.85 1.63
CA ALA A 149 11.43 10.06 0.52
C ALA A 149 10.04 9.46 0.75
N ARG A 150 9.42 9.71 1.92
CA ARG A 150 8.09 9.18 2.29
C ARG A 150 6.95 9.99 1.68
N ARG A 151 5.72 9.57 1.98
CA ARG A 151 4.54 10.42 1.70
C ARG A 151 4.59 11.70 2.53
N PHE A 152 3.89 12.72 2.06
CA PHE A 152 3.87 14.01 2.73
C PHE A 152 3.22 13.93 4.13
N ASP A 153 2.17 13.12 4.30
CA ASP A 153 1.53 12.89 5.61
C ASP A 153 2.48 12.23 6.64
N GLU A 154 3.32 11.30 6.19
CA GLU A 154 4.34 10.67 7.05
C GLU A 154 5.41 11.68 7.47
N TYR A 155 5.84 12.56 6.55
CA TYR A 155 6.78 13.65 6.85
C TYR A 155 6.18 14.67 7.84
N GLN A 156 4.90 15.02 7.69
CA GLN A 156 4.22 15.92 8.62
C GLN A 156 4.07 15.31 10.02
N THR A 157 3.92 13.99 10.12
CA THR A 157 3.83 13.29 11.41
C THR A 157 5.11 13.45 12.22
N MET A 158 6.27 13.21 11.59
CA MET A 158 7.59 13.42 12.18
C MET A 158 8.66 13.52 11.08
N SER A 159 9.69 14.32 11.27
CA SER A 159 10.73 14.58 10.27
C SER A 159 12.09 14.89 10.88
N ILE A 160 13.16 14.68 10.11
CA ILE A 160 14.51 15.08 10.48
C ILE A 160 14.60 16.62 10.45
N PRO A 161 15.30 17.28 11.40
CA PRO A 161 15.51 18.72 11.36
C PRO A 161 16.03 19.19 10.00
N THR A 162 15.51 20.34 9.53
CA THR A 162 15.76 20.92 8.19
C THR A 162 15.22 20.12 6.99
N GLY A 163 14.70 18.92 7.21
CA GLY A 163 14.23 18.03 6.15
C GLY A 163 13.17 18.64 5.24
N ILE A 164 13.24 18.29 3.96
CA ILE A 164 12.34 18.70 2.87
C ILE A 164 11.65 17.44 2.35
N SER A 165 10.31 17.47 2.24
CA SER A 165 9.58 16.35 1.65
C SER A 165 9.82 16.29 0.14
N VAL A 166 10.37 15.15 -0.32
CA VAL A 166 10.61 14.82 -1.73
C VAL A 166 10.34 13.32 -1.91
N PRO A 167 9.06 12.92 -2.11
CA PRO A 167 8.67 11.51 -2.25
C PRO A 167 9.53 10.77 -3.27
N GLY A 168 9.83 9.49 -3.03
CA GLY A 168 10.94 8.77 -3.70
C GLY A 168 11.08 8.97 -5.23
N ALA A 169 10.00 8.92 -6.00
CA ALA A 169 10.05 9.10 -7.46
C ALA A 169 10.41 10.54 -7.90
N GLU A 170 10.17 11.53 -7.04
CA GLU A 170 10.48 12.94 -7.28
C GLU A 170 11.98 13.21 -7.12
N LEU A 171 12.75 12.38 -6.40
CA LEU A 171 14.14 12.69 -6.03
C LEU A 171 15.02 13.06 -7.23
N VAL A 172 15.04 12.25 -8.29
CA VAL A 172 15.86 12.51 -9.49
C VAL A 172 15.38 13.75 -10.26
N LEU A 173 14.07 14.02 -10.22
CA LEU A 173 13.46 15.18 -10.89
C LEU A 173 13.74 16.48 -10.14
N ARG A 174 13.87 16.44 -8.81
CA ARG A 174 13.95 17.65 -7.96
C ARG A 174 15.35 17.93 -7.42
N ALA A 175 16.23 16.93 -7.31
CA ALA A 175 17.51 17.07 -6.59
C ALA A 175 18.40 18.21 -7.10
N ARG A 176 18.44 18.46 -8.42
CA ARG A 176 19.26 19.54 -9.02
C ARG A 176 18.77 20.94 -8.69
N GLU A 177 17.49 21.11 -8.38
CA GLU A 177 16.96 22.39 -7.90
C GLU A 177 17.27 22.60 -6.42
N LEU A 178 17.26 21.51 -5.64
CA LEU A 178 17.43 21.54 -4.19
C LEU A 178 18.92 21.60 -3.78
N ALA A 179 19.80 21.04 -4.59
CA ALA A 179 21.25 21.04 -4.40
C ALA A 179 21.97 21.37 -5.73
N PRO A 180 21.86 22.62 -6.22
CA PRO A 180 22.42 23.02 -7.51
C PRO A 180 23.96 23.06 -7.51
N ASP A 181 24.60 23.29 -6.36
CA ASP A 181 26.05 23.17 -6.22
C ASP A 181 26.43 21.68 -6.11
N PRO A 182 27.29 21.15 -6.99
CA PRO A 182 27.73 19.75 -6.94
C PRO A 182 28.52 19.40 -5.66
N ALA A 183 28.99 20.38 -4.88
CA ALA A 183 29.62 20.15 -3.59
C ALA A 183 28.62 19.92 -2.45
N THR A 184 27.38 20.41 -2.58
CA THR A 184 26.31 20.24 -1.57
C THR A 184 26.02 18.75 -1.38
N ARG A 185 26.04 18.28 -0.13
CA ARG A 185 25.71 16.89 0.18
C ARG A 185 24.21 16.66 0.20
N ILE A 186 23.77 15.60 -0.47
CA ILE A 186 22.38 15.16 -0.42
C ILE A 186 22.26 13.98 0.54
N ILE A 187 21.41 14.12 1.56
CA ILE A 187 21.07 13.06 2.51
C ILE A 187 19.62 12.66 2.28
N VAL A 188 19.37 11.40 1.94
CA VAL A 188 18.00 10.89 1.78
C VAL A 188 17.57 10.14 3.04
N ASN A 189 16.41 10.48 3.64
CA ASN A 189 15.85 9.74 4.76
C ASN A 189 14.48 9.11 4.45
N CYS A 190 14.11 8.17 5.30
CA CYS A 190 12.72 7.74 5.47
C CYS A 190 12.47 7.45 6.96
N ALA A 191 11.50 6.60 7.28
CA ALA A 191 11.23 6.22 8.67
C ALA A 191 12.22 5.15 9.18
N GLY A 192 12.47 4.14 8.36
CA GLY A 192 13.45 3.06 8.59
C GLY A 192 14.56 3.11 7.54
N ARG A 193 14.64 2.08 6.69
CA ARG A 193 15.78 1.89 5.76
C ARG A 193 15.40 1.86 4.27
N THR A 194 14.30 1.18 3.91
CA THR A 194 13.98 0.85 2.50
C THR A 194 13.98 2.06 1.56
N ARG A 195 13.14 3.07 1.84
CA ARG A 195 12.96 4.23 0.94
C ARG A 195 14.19 5.13 0.88
N SER A 196 14.99 5.22 1.95
CA SER A 196 16.25 5.98 1.92
C SER A 196 17.33 5.27 1.11
N ILE A 197 17.44 3.94 1.19
CA ILE A 197 18.34 3.16 0.33
C ILE A 197 17.94 3.32 -1.14
N ILE A 198 16.68 3.08 -1.48
CA ILE A 198 16.17 3.18 -2.86
C ILE A 198 16.33 4.61 -3.40
N GLY A 199 16.00 5.63 -2.60
CA GLY A 199 16.15 7.02 -3.00
C GLY A 199 17.61 7.44 -3.21
N THR A 200 18.50 7.04 -2.31
CA THR A 200 19.95 7.28 -2.44
C THR A 200 20.50 6.62 -3.68
N GLN A 201 20.21 5.33 -3.88
CA GLN A 201 20.69 4.60 -5.03
C GLN A 201 20.05 5.08 -6.34
N SER A 202 18.85 5.67 -6.30
CA SER A 202 18.22 6.32 -7.46
C SER A 202 19.04 7.50 -7.95
N LEU A 203 19.46 8.38 -7.05
CA LEU A 203 20.31 9.53 -7.36
C LEU A 203 21.69 9.11 -7.88
N ILE A 204 22.28 8.07 -7.27
CA ILE A 204 23.57 7.50 -7.71
C ILE A 204 23.44 6.88 -9.11
N ASN A 205 22.40 6.07 -9.35
CA ASN A 205 22.17 5.45 -10.66
C ASN A 205 21.92 6.50 -11.76
N ALA A 206 21.23 7.59 -11.43
CA ALA A 206 21.03 8.73 -12.33
C ALA A 206 22.34 9.52 -12.60
N GLY A 207 23.38 9.32 -11.80
CA GLY A 207 24.68 9.95 -11.98
C GLY A 207 24.70 11.43 -11.57
N ILE A 208 23.97 11.79 -10.52
CA ILE A 208 24.07 13.14 -9.95
C ILE A 208 25.50 13.40 -9.44
N ALA A 209 25.98 14.64 -9.59
CA ALA A 209 27.36 15.00 -9.23
C ALA A 209 27.57 15.10 -7.70
N ASN A 210 26.51 15.40 -6.97
CA ASN A 210 26.54 15.59 -5.51
C ASN A 210 26.99 14.32 -4.77
N PRO A 211 27.72 14.44 -3.64
CA PRO A 211 27.88 13.33 -2.73
C PRO A 211 26.52 12.98 -2.12
N VAL A 212 26.09 11.73 -2.27
CA VAL A 212 24.79 11.24 -1.80
C VAL A 212 24.96 10.15 -0.75
N SER A 213 24.22 10.25 0.34
CA SER A 213 24.13 9.20 1.37
C SER A 213 22.70 9.03 1.87
N ALA A 214 22.34 7.82 2.29
CA ALA A 214 21.15 7.59 3.10
C ALA A 214 21.41 8.05 4.56
N LEU A 215 20.39 8.57 5.24
CA LEU A 215 20.38 8.57 6.71
C LEU A 215 20.10 7.14 7.17
N ARG A 216 21.10 6.51 7.80
CA ARG A 216 21.00 5.13 8.29
C ARG A 216 19.88 5.03 9.31
N ASN A 217 18.95 4.11 9.05
CA ASN A 217 17.79 3.80 9.90
C ASN A 217 16.78 4.96 10.08
N GLY A 218 16.90 6.06 9.32
CA GLY A 218 15.86 7.08 9.22
C GLY A 218 15.46 7.74 10.55
N THR A 219 14.18 8.10 10.68
CA THR A 219 13.65 8.69 11.91
C THR A 219 13.69 7.73 13.10
N ILE A 220 13.60 6.42 12.87
CA ILE A 220 13.81 5.41 13.92
C ILE A 220 15.24 5.54 14.48
N GLY A 221 16.25 5.54 13.61
CA GLY A 221 17.66 5.70 14.00
C GLY A 221 17.90 7.00 14.76
N TRP A 222 17.28 8.10 14.32
CA TRP A 222 17.31 9.40 14.99
C TRP A 222 16.78 9.33 16.43
N THR A 223 15.60 8.72 16.62
CA THR A 223 15.01 8.51 17.95
C THR A 223 15.84 7.56 18.80
N LEU A 224 16.38 6.49 18.22
CA LEU A 224 17.25 5.55 18.93
C LEU A 224 18.55 6.21 19.40
N ALA A 225 19.11 7.14 18.62
CA ALA A 225 20.26 7.96 19.00
C ALA A 225 19.95 9.04 20.06
N GLY A 226 18.70 9.15 20.51
CA GLY A 226 18.28 10.16 21.50
C GLY A 226 18.19 11.58 20.93
N GLN A 227 18.11 11.72 19.60
CA GLN A 227 18.02 12.99 18.91
C GLN A 227 16.56 13.41 18.69
N THR A 228 16.33 14.71 18.51
CA THR A 228 14.99 15.30 18.47
C THR A 228 14.46 15.41 17.05
N LEU A 229 13.26 14.85 16.80
CA LEU A 229 12.53 15.01 15.54
C LEU A 229 11.75 16.35 15.51
N GLN A 230 11.43 16.83 14.31
CA GLN A 230 10.46 17.90 14.09
C GLN A 230 9.08 17.32 13.74
N HIS A 231 8.01 18.08 14.00
CA HIS A 231 6.63 17.68 13.73
C HIS A 231 5.87 18.81 13.03
N GLY A 232 4.86 18.45 12.22
CA GLY A 232 4.01 19.43 11.53
C GLY A 232 4.74 20.27 10.47
N GLN A 233 5.93 19.85 10.05
CA GLN A 233 6.71 20.58 9.05
C GLN A 233 6.03 20.56 7.67
N ALA A 234 6.26 21.59 6.86
CA ALA A 234 5.61 21.76 5.56
C ALA A 234 6.58 22.07 4.41
N ARG A 235 7.90 21.85 4.59
CA ARG A 235 8.88 22.07 3.51
C ARG A 235 8.66 21.01 2.43
N ARG A 236 8.48 21.44 1.18
CA ARG A 236 8.30 20.57 0.00
C ARG A 236 9.19 21.05 -1.14
N PHE A 237 9.44 20.17 -2.11
CA PHE A 237 10.05 20.54 -3.37
C PHE A 237 9.24 21.61 -4.12
N ALA A 238 9.92 22.38 -4.97
CA ALA A 238 9.32 23.32 -5.90
C ALA A 238 9.31 22.75 -7.34
N PRO A 239 8.58 23.36 -8.29
CA PRO A 239 8.65 22.98 -9.70
C PRO A 239 10.09 22.99 -10.24
N THR A 240 10.41 22.01 -11.08
CA THR A 240 11.74 21.87 -11.72
C THR A 240 11.80 22.73 -12.99
N SER A 241 12.92 23.42 -13.19
CA SER A 241 13.18 24.12 -14.45
C SER A 241 13.24 23.15 -15.63
N GLU A 242 12.84 23.61 -16.82
CA GLU A 242 12.86 22.77 -18.03
C GLU A 242 14.27 22.23 -18.36
N ALA A 243 15.32 23.03 -18.09
CA ALA A 243 16.70 22.62 -18.29
C ALA A 243 17.08 21.43 -17.38
N HIS A 244 16.79 21.51 -16.08
CA HIS A 244 17.04 20.41 -15.15
C HIS A 244 16.16 19.18 -15.42
N ARG A 245 14.90 19.39 -15.81
CA ARG A 245 13.98 18.30 -16.21
C ARG A 245 14.54 17.51 -17.39
N GLN A 246 15.01 18.19 -18.45
CA GLN A 246 15.57 17.52 -19.63
C GLN A 246 16.83 16.70 -19.31
N ILE A 247 17.69 17.18 -18.42
CA ILE A 247 18.87 16.43 -17.96
C ILE A 247 18.41 15.20 -17.17
N ALA A 248 17.53 15.39 -16.18
CA ALA A 248 17.01 14.31 -15.36
C ALA A 248 16.29 13.24 -16.18
N ALA A 249 15.54 13.61 -17.23
CA ALA A 249 14.82 12.68 -18.10
C ALA A 249 15.79 11.80 -18.91
N LYS A 250 16.89 12.38 -19.42
CA LYS A 250 17.95 11.62 -20.11
C LYS A 250 18.65 10.65 -19.16
N ASP A 251 18.93 11.08 -17.94
CA ASP A 251 19.55 10.24 -16.92
C ASP A 251 18.63 9.09 -16.52
N ALA A 252 17.37 9.39 -16.18
CA ALA A 252 16.38 8.39 -15.81
C ALA A 252 16.12 7.39 -16.93
N ARG A 253 16.05 7.84 -18.18
CA ARG A 253 15.92 6.95 -19.34
C ARG A 253 17.10 5.96 -19.43
N ARG A 254 18.34 6.42 -19.22
CA ARG A 254 19.52 5.55 -19.20
C ARG A 254 19.43 4.49 -18.10
N VAL A 255 18.93 4.86 -16.91
CA VAL A 255 18.72 3.93 -15.80
C VAL A 255 17.65 2.89 -16.16
N ALA A 256 16.52 3.33 -16.74
CA ALA A 256 15.45 2.44 -17.21
C ALA A 256 15.95 1.45 -18.28
N ASP A 257 16.72 1.93 -19.27
CA ASP A 257 17.31 1.09 -20.32
C ASP A 257 18.30 0.07 -19.72
N LYS A 258 19.15 0.48 -18.76
CA LYS A 258 20.06 -0.42 -18.03
C LYS A 258 19.30 -1.50 -17.25
N ALA A 259 18.17 -1.12 -16.66
CA ALA A 259 17.25 -2.03 -15.97
C ALA A 259 16.42 -2.89 -16.93
N ARG A 260 16.54 -2.73 -18.25
CA ARG A 260 15.76 -3.46 -19.28
C ARG A 260 14.25 -3.19 -19.19
N VAL A 261 13.88 -1.97 -18.80
CA VAL A 261 12.49 -1.51 -18.82
C VAL A 261 11.98 -1.49 -20.26
N GLY A 262 10.79 -2.05 -20.49
CA GLY A 262 10.16 -2.01 -21.80
C GLY A 262 9.68 -0.61 -22.18
N ARG A 263 9.60 -0.33 -23.48
CA ARG A 263 8.94 0.88 -23.99
C ARG A 263 7.56 0.51 -24.52
N ALA A 264 6.61 1.43 -24.45
CA ALA A 264 5.26 1.23 -24.95
C ALA A 264 4.71 2.52 -25.56
N THR A 265 3.83 2.36 -26.53
CA THR A 265 2.97 3.42 -27.07
C THR A 265 1.55 3.29 -26.54
N LEU A 266 0.70 4.30 -26.74
CA LEU A 266 -0.73 4.19 -26.48
C LEU A 266 -1.39 3.06 -27.29
N ALA A 267 -0.91 2.80 -28.51
CA ALA A 267 -1.38 1.68 -29.32
C ALA A 267 -1.01 0.31 -28.69
N ASP A 268 0.18 0.20 -28.10
CA ASP A 268 0.57 -1.00 -27.35
C ASP A 268 -0.30 -1.20 -26.11
N LEU A 269 -0.57 -0.12 -25.35
CA LEU A 269 -1.45 -0.16 -24.20
C LEU A 269 -2.85 -0.65 -24.58
N GLN A 270 -3.45 -0.07 -25.63
CA GLN A 270 -4.78 -0.49 -26.11
C GLN A 270 -4.81 -1.97 -26.49
N ARG A 271 -3.77 -2.45 -27.20
CA ARG A 271 -3.64 -3.87 -27.55
C ARG A 271 -3.52 -4.75 -26.32
N TRP A 272 -2.74 -4.35 -25.31
CA TRP A 272 -2.56 -5.13 -24.08
C TRP A 272 -3.79 -5.12 -23.17
N GLN A 273 -4.57 -4.05 -23.16
CA GLN A 273 -5.85 -4.01 -22.44
C GLN A 273 -6.90 -4.94 -23.04
N GLN A 274 -6.75 -5.31 -24.32
CA GLN A 274 -7.61 -6.29 -25.00
C GLN A 274 -7.08 -7.73 -24.90
N ASP A 275 -5.86 -7.93 -24.40
CA ASP A 275 -5.25 -9.25 -24.25
C ASP A 275 -5.80 -9.96 -22.99
N ALA A 276 -6.78 -10.83 -23.20
CA ALA A 276 -7.41 -11.60 -22.13
C ALA A 276 -6.49 -12.69 -21.51
N ALA A 277 -5.29 -12.91 -22.05
CA ALA A 277 -4.33 -13.88 -21.52
C ALA A 277 -3.43 -13.30 -20.41
N ARG A 278 -3.39 -11.97 -20.26
CA ARG A 278 -2.49 -11.28 -19.32
C ARG A 278 -3.22 -10.21 -18.52
N THR A 279 -2.76 -10.02 -17.29
CA THR A 279 -3.10 -8.89 -16.45
C THR A 279 -2.21 -7.71 -16.81
N THR A 280 -2.80 -6.58 -17.20
CA THR A 280 -2.08 -5.32 -17.48
C THR A 280 -2.58 -4.22 -16.55
N TYR A 281 -1.72 -3.70 -15.68
CA TYR A 281 -2.01 -2.55 -14.85
C TYR A 281 -1.55 -1.25 -15.50
N LEU A 282 -2.37 -0.21 -15.45
CA LEU A 282 -2.02 1.15 -15.86
C LEU A 282 -1.90 2.04 -14.62
N PHE A 283 -0.70 2.55 -14.38
CA PHE A 283 -0.34 3.30 -13.18
C PHE A 283 0.18 4.68 -13.54
N ASP A 284 -0.43 5.71 -12.97
CA ASP A 284 0.09 7.07 -12.99
C ASP A 284 0.98 7.25 -11.75
N VAL A 285 2.27 7.55 -11.98
CA VAL A 285 3.27 7.64 -10.91
C VAL A 285 3.56 9.05 -10.43
N ARG A 286 2.81 10.04 -10.94
CA ARG A 286 2.92 11.45 -10.55
C ARG A 286 2.30 11.69 -9.17
N THR A 287 2.28 12.94 -8.73
CA THR A 287 1.62 13.30 -7.46
C THR A 287 0.11 13.10 -7.56
N PRO A 288 -0.60 12.83 -6.44
CA PRO A 288 -2.06 12.76 -6.43
C PRO A 288 -2.70 14.04 -6.99
N GLU A 289 -2.12 15.20 -6.71
CA GLU A 289 -2.62 16.49 -7.20
C GLU A 289 -2.52 16.61 -8.74
N GLU A 290 -1.43 16.14 -9.34
CA GLU A 290 -1.30 16.09 -10.81
C GLU A 290 -2.26 15.08 -11.45
N PHE A 291 -2.45 13.92 -10.80
CA PHE A 291 -3.43 12.93 -11.25
C PHE A 291 -4.84 13.52 -11.27
N GLU A 292 -5.29 14.11 -10.15
CA GLU A 292 -6.64 14.68 -10.04
C GLU A 292 -6.86 15.84 -11.01
N ALA A 293 -5.82 16.62 -11.34
CA ALA A 293 -5.89 17.69 -12.33
C ALA A 293 -6.09 17.19 -13.77
N GLY A 294 -5.61 15.97 -14.07
CA GLY A 294 -5.74 15.36 -15.39
C GLY A 294 -4.91 14.09 -15.51
N HIS A 295 -5.53 12.96 -15.86
CA HIS A 295 -4.88 11.65 -16.00
C HIS A 295 -5.38 10.87 -17.22
N LEU A 296 -4.64 9.82 -17.60
CA LEU A 296 -5.06 8.89 -18.63
C LEU A 296 -6.33 8.13 -18.19
N PRO A 297 -7.34 7.98 -19.07
CA PRO A 297 -8.53 7.20 -18.74
C PRO A 297 -8.18 5.77 -18.29
N GLY A 298 -8.75 5.37 -17.15
CA GLY A 298 -8.50 4.05 -16.55
C GLY A 298 -7.15 3.88 -15.83
N ALA A 299 -6.32 4.93 -15.75
CA ALA A 299 -5.11 4.88 -14.91
C ALA A 299 -5.47 4.95 -13.43
N ARG A 300 -4.75 4.20 -12.60
CA ARG A 300 -4.81 4.31 -11.15
C ARG A 300 -3.69 5.23 -10.65
N SER A 301 -4.03 6.17 -9.77
CA SER A 301 -3.03 6.98 -9.07
C SER A 301 -2.21 6.11 -8.12
N THR A 302 -0.91 6.00 -8.38
CA THR A 302 0.05 5.25 -7.55
C THR A 302 1.40 5.99 -7.55
N PRO A 303 1.56 7.05 -6.73
CA PRO A 303 2.78 7.86 -6.72
C PRO A 303 4.05 7.00 -6.66
N GLY A 304 5.00 7.25 -7.54
CA GLY A 304 6.00 6.24 -7.92
C GLY A 304 6.86 5.71 -6.76
N GLY A 305 7.17 6.54 -5.76
CA GLY A 305 7.88 6.10 -4.56
C GLY A 305 7.08 5.10 -3.72
N GLN A 306 5.76 5.31 -3.63
CA GLN A 306 4.85 4.40 -2.94
C GLN A 306 4.53 3.16 -3.77
N LEU A 307 4.46 3.28 -5.10
CA LEU A 307 4.34 2.11 -5.98
C LEU A 307 5.50 1.13 -5.75
N VAL A 308 6.74 1.63 -5.65
CA VAL A 308 7.91 0.78 -5.34
C VAL A 308 7.85 0.24 -3.92
N GLN A 309 7.46 1.06 -2.93
CA GLN A 309 7.41 0.64 -1.52
C GLN A 309 6.31 -0.38 -1.23
N GLU A 310 5.12 -0.21 -1.81
CA GLU A 310 3.90 -0.96 -1.48
C GLU A 310 3.34 -1.65 -2.73
N THR A 311 4.22 -2.22 -3.56
CA THR A 311 3.86 -2.80 -4.87
C THR A 311 2.69 -3.78 -4.78
N ASP A 312 2.68 -4.62 -3.74
CA ASP A 312 1.69 -5.67 -3.49
C ASP A 312 0.27 -5.14 -3.19
N HIS A 313 0.13 -3.87 -2.78
CA HIS A 313 -1.18 -3.22 -2.56
C HIS A 313 -1.90 -2.87 -3.86
N VAL A 314 -1.17 -2.81 -4.99
CA VAL A 314 -1.71 -2.36 -6.27
C VAL A 314 -1.53 -3.37 -7.39
N ALA A 315 -0.38 -4.06 -7.43
CA ALA A 315 -0.08 -5.16 -8.33
C ALA A 315 0.00 -6.46 -7.53
N SER A 316 -1.15 -7.09 -7.29
CA SER A 316 -1.25 -8.31 -6.46
C SER A 316 -1.15 -9.61 -7.26
N VAL A 317 -1.07 -9.51 -8.59
CA VAL A 317 -0.81 -10.66 -9.48
C VAL A 317 0.67 -10.65 -9.85
N ARG A 318 1.48 -11.47 -9.18
CA ARG A 318 2.91 -11.63 -9.54
C ARG A 318 3.01 -12.19 -10.95
N GLY A 319 3.90 -11.65 -11.80
CA GLY A 319 4.01 -12.02 -13.22
C GLY A 319 3.13 -11.19 -14.17
N ALA A 320 2.26 -10.32 -13.64
CA ALA A 320 1.50 -9.37 -14.44
C ALA A 320 2.38 -8.32 -15.11
N ARG A 321 1.81 -7.63 -16.10
CA ARG A 321 2.42 -6.50 -16.81
C ARG A 321 2.05 -5.18 -16.13
N LEU A 322 3.02 -4.30 -15.95
CA LEU A 322 2.83 -2.94 -15.44
C LEU A 322 3.15 -1.93 -16.55
N VAL A 323 2.30 -0.93 -16.71
CA VAL A 323 2.51 0.21 -17.63
C VAL A 323 2.46 1.49 -16.81
N LEU A 324 3.56 2.23 -16.81
CA LEU A 324 3.70 3.46 -16.05
C LEU A 324 3.56 4.69 -16.95
N ALA A 325 2.84 5.69 -16.44
CA ALA A 325 2.66 6.98 -17.07
C ALA A 325 3.21 8.11 -16.19
N ASP A 326 3.90 9.06 -16.84
CA ASP A 326 4.24 10.37 -16.32
C ASP A 326 4.17 11.40 -17.46
N ASP A 327 4.46 12.67 -17.15
CA ASP A 327 4.50 13.78 -18.12
C ASP A 327 5.87 14.50 -18.16
N ASP A 328 6.84 13.99 -17.41
CA ASP A 328 8.16 14.60 -17.23
C ASP A 328 9.31 13.74 -17.76
N GLY A 329 9.09 12.44 -17.99
CA GLY A 329 10.09 11.49 -18.47
C GLY A 329 11.11 11.05 -17.42
N VAL A 330 10.92 11.38 -16.14
CA VAL A 330 11.81 11.00 -15.04
C VAL A 330 11.14 9.96 -14.14
N ARG A 331 9.96 10.29 -13.61
CA ARG A 331 9.29 9.53 -12.54
C ARG A 331 8.95 8.11 -12.96
N ALA A 332 8.33 7.93 -14.12
CA ALA A 332 7.99 6.63 -14.68
C ALA A 332 9.24 5.80 -15.00
N ASN A 333 10.28 6.42 -15.59
CA ASN A 333 11.53 5.74 -15.88
C ASN A 333 12.24 5.24 -14.61
N MET A 334 12.34 6.08 -13.58
CA MET A 334 12.96 5.71 -12.31
C MET A 334 12.16 4.63 -11.57
N SER A 335 10.84 4.79 -11.43
CA SER A 335 9.99 3.78 -10.80
C SER A 335 10.00 2.45 -11.56
N ALA A 336 9.93 2.48 -12.90
CA ALA A 336 10.01 1.28 -13.72
C ALA A 336 11.36 0.57 -13.57
N SER A 337 12.46 1.31 -13.43
CA SER A 337 13.78 0.70 -13.25
C SER A 337 13.84 -0.15 -11.98
N TRP A 338 13.16 0.26 -10.90
CA TRP A 338 13.08 -0.49 -9.66
C TRP A 338 12.12 -1.67 -9.77
N LEU A 339 10.96 -1.49 -10.40
CA LEU A 339 10.01 -2.58 -10.62
C LEU A 339 10.61 -3.68 -11.51
N ALA A 340 11.40 -3.33 -12.52
CA ALA A 340 12.12 -4.28 -13.36
C ALA A 340 13.11 -5.11 -12.53
N GLN A 341 13.90 -4.45 -11.68
CA GLN A 341 14.84 -5.09 -10.74
C GLN A 341 14.14 -5.96 -9.68
N LEU A 342 12.91 -5.60 -9.30
CA LEU A 342 11.97 -6.43 -8.52
C LEU A 342 11.36 -7.59 -9.33
N GLY A 343 11.76 -7.78 -10.59
CA GLY A 343 11.35 -8.88 -11.46
C GLY A 343 9.99 -8.70 -12.16
N TRP A 344 9.47 -7.47 -12.25
CA TRP A 344 8.21 -7.19 -12.96
C TRP A 344 8.42 -7.00 -14.48
N ASP A 345 7.42 -7.42 -15.26
CA ASP A 345 7.26 -7.08 -16.67
C ASP A 345 6.72 -5.64 -16.76
N VAL A 346 7.62 -4.65 -16.81
CA VAL A 346 7.27 -3.23 -16.69
C VAL A 346 7.66 -2.41 -17.92
N HIS A 347 6.74 -1.54 -18.34
CA HIS A 347 6.89 -0.65 -19.47
C HIS A 347 6.59 0.80 -19.10
N VAL A 348 7.21 1.74 -19.82
CA VAL A 348 6.90 3.19 -19.73
C VAL A 348 6.27 3.65 -21.04
N LEU A 349 5.21 4.46 -20.96
CA LEU A 349 4.56 5.08 -22.12
C LEU A 349 5.35 6.29 -22.62
N ASP A 350 5.76 6.28 -23.88
CA ASP A 350 6.64 7.30 -24.47
C ASP A 350 5.92 8.39 -25.27
N ASP A 351 4.74 8.10 -25.80
CA ASP A 351 4.01 8.95 -26.77
C ASP A 351 2.88 9.78 -26.13
N LEU A 352 2.97 10.03 -24.83
CA LEU A 352 2.00 10.84 -24.10
C LEU A 352 2.09 12.32 -24.49
N GLN A 353 0.93 12.96 -24.59
CA GLN A 353 0.73 14.37 -24.91
C GLN A 353 -0.26 14.95 -23.89
N PRO A 354 -0.24 16.27 -23.62
CA PRO A 354 -1.15 16.87 -22.64
C PRO A 354 -2.63 16.53 -22.86
N ALA A 355 -3.06 16.40 -24.12
CA ALA A 355 -4.44 16.05 -24.46
C ALA A 355 -4.86 14.62 -24.06
N HIS A 356 -3.92 13.72 -23.80
CA HIS A 356 -4.20 12.35 -23.36
C HIS A 356 -4.56 12.29 -21.86
N PHE A 357 -4.19 13.31 -21.07
CA PHE A 357 -4.52 13.43 -19.65
C PHE A 357 -5.94 14.03 -19.48
N SER A 358 -6.94 13.33 -19.99
CA SER A 358 -8.30 13.85 -20.18
C SER A 358 -9.27 13.58 -19.03
N GLU A 359 -9.05 12.55 -18.21
CA GLU A 359 -9.90 12.24 -17.05
C GLU A 359 -9.46 13.09 -15.85
N GLN A 360 -10.40 13.54 -15.01
CA GLN A 360 -10.14 14.44 -13.88
C GLN A 360 -10.78 13.90 -12.61
N GLY A 361 -10.26 14.33 -11.46
CA GLY A 361 -10.73 13.93 -10.13
C GLY A 361 -10.03 12.69 -9.58
N ALA A 362 -10.46 12.26 -8.40
CA ALA A 362 -9.88 11.12 -7.71
C ALA A 362 -10.18 9.80 -8.44
N TRP A 363 -9.26 8.84 -8.34
CA TRP A 363 -9.46 7.51 -8.90
C TRP A 363 -10.67 6.82 -8.27
N VAL A 364 -11.55 6.28 -9.11
CA VAL A 364 -12.72 5.50 -8.68
C VAL A 364 -12.42 4.02 -8.83
N ALA A 365 -12.31 3.31 -7.70
CA ALA A 365 -12.04 1.88 -7.70
C ALA A 365 -13.19 1.10 -8.37
N PRO A 366 -12.89 0.13 -9.26
CA PRO A 366 -13.91 -0.79 -9.75
C PRO A 366 -14.38 -1.67 -8.59
N VAL A 367 -15.67 -1.59 -8.28
CA VAL A 367 -16.33 -2.42 -7.26
C VAL A 367 -17.56 -3.11 -7.86
N PRO A 368 -18.00 -4.24 -7.31
CA PRO A 368 -19.22 -4.90 -7.74
C PRO A 368 -20.43 -3.98 -7.62
N ALA A 369 -21.46 -4.27 -8.43
CA ALA A 369 -22.73 -3.55 -8.34
C ALA A 369 -23.24 -3.58 -6.89
N PRO A 370 -23.60 -2.41 -6.31
CA PRO A 370 -23.95 -2.33 -4.91
C PRO A 370 -25.24 -3.12 -4.65
N GLN A 371 -25.23 -3.93 -3.59
CA GLN A 371 -26.46 -4.59 -3.12
C GLN A 371 -27.47 -3.54 -2.67
N GLN A 372 -28.76 -3.82 -2.92
CA GLN A 372 -29.84 -2.98 -2.43
C GLN A 372 -29.85 -2.99 -0.90
N ALA A 373 -29.97 -1.81 -0.31
CA ALA A 373 -30.09 -1.63 1.12
C ALA A 373 -31.05 -0.47 1.39
N GLU A 374 -31.89 -0.61 2.41
CA GLU A 374 -32.76 0.47 2.85
C GLU A 374 -31.93 1.55 3.52
N LEU A 375 -32.04 2.79 3.02
CA LEU A 375 -31.24 3.92 3.47
C LEU A 375 -32.00 4.77 4.49
N ILE A 376 -31.32 5.17 5.56
CA ILE A 376 -31.84 6.16 6.50
C ILE A 376 -30.98 7.43 6.52
N SER A 377 -31.57 8.54 6.94
CA SER A 377 -30.87 9.81 7.15
C SER A 377 -30.16 9.85 8.51
N PRO A 378 -29.14 10.70 8.69
CA PRO A 378 -28.54 10.93 10.00
C PRO A 378 -29.54 11.37 11.09
N HIS A 379 -30.51 12.22 10.72
CA HIS A 379 -31.54 12.69 11.67
C HIS A 379 -32.47 11.55 12.11
N THR A 380 -32.88 10.70 11.18
CA THR A 380 -33.67 9.49 11.49
C THR A 380 -32.91 8.57 12.44
N LEU A 381 -31.61 8.36 12.21
CA LEU A 381 -30.78 7.57 13.12
C LEU A 381 -30.71 8.21 14.52
N ALA A 382 -30.50 9.52 14.61
CA ALA A 382 -30.44 10.23 15.88
C ALA A 382 -31.75 10.11 16.68
N GLU A 383 -32.91 10.21 16.01
CA GLU A 383 -34.23 9.97 16.61
C GLU A 383 -34.36 8.54 17.14
N TRP A 384 -33.96 7.54 16.34
CA TRP A 384 -34.06 6.12 16.74
C TRP A 384 -33.15 5.78 17.92
N GLN A 385 -31.94 6.35 17.97
CA GLN A 385 -31.03 6.14 19.11
C GLN A 385 -31.62 6.65 20.43
N ALA A 386 -32.45 7.69 20.41
CA ALA A 386 -33.10 8.23 21.61
C ALA A 386 -34.12 7.27 22.23
N HIS A 387 -34.66 6.32 21.46
CA HIS A 387 -35.62 5.31 21.94
C HIS A 387 -34.94 4.06 22.53
N GLY A 388 -33.63 3.88 22.32
CA GLY A 388 -32.84 2.79 22.93
C GLY A 388 -33.04 1.41 22.30
N ASP A 389 -33.76 1.29 21.19
CA ASP A 389 -34.10 0.04 20.51
C ASP A 389 -33.19 -0.28 19.29
N THR A 390 -32.18 0.57 19.05
CA THR A 390 -31.37 0.58 17.82
C THR A 390 -29.89 0.33 18.13
N ALA A 391 -29.30 -0.67 17.48
CA ALA A 391 -27.86 -0.92 17.51
C ALA A 391 -27.19 -0.36 16.26
N VAL A 392 -26.09 0.37 16.44
CA VAL A 392 -25.27 0.90 15.33
C VAL A 392 -23.99 0.07 15.22
N LEU A 393 -23.69 -0.44 14.03
CA LEU A 393 -22.44 -1.16 13.74
C LEU A 393 -21.57 -0.31 12.83
N ASP A 394 -20.34 -0.01 13.26
CA ASP A 394 -19.36 0.73 12.47
C ASP A 394 -18.28 -0.22 11.91
N PHE A 395 -18.19 -0.26 10.59
CA PHE A 395 -17.24 -1.08 9.83
C PHE A 395 -16.04 -0.28 9.30
N THR A 396 -15.87 0.98 9.69
CA THR A 396 -14.66 1.74 9.35
C THR A 396 -13.40 1.10 9.96
N ALA A 397 -12.21 1.50 9.54
CA ALA A 397 -10.97 1.04 10.19
C ALA A 397 -10.99 1.42 11.69
N SER A 398 -10.48 0.57 12.57
CA SER A 398 -10.53 0.81 14.02
C SER A 398 -9.84 2.12 14.41
N ALA A 399 -8.78 2.50 13.70
CA ALA A 399 -8.11 3.79 13.89
C ALA A 399 -9.04 5.00 13.60
N HIS A 400 -9.90 4.89 12.58
CA HIS A 400 -10.89 5.93 12.28
C HIS A 400 -12.02 5.96 13.31
N TYR A 401 -12.50 4.80 13.75
CA TYR A 401 -13.48 4.71 14.83
C TYR A 401 -12.95 5.38 16.10
N VAL A 402 -11.75 5.00 16.54
CA VAL A 402 -11.12 5.59 17.74
C VAL A 402 -10.91 7.10 17.58
N LYS A 403 -10.57 7.57 16.38
CA LYS A 403 -10.43 9.01 16.11
C LYS A 403 -11.77 9.74 16.23
N ARG A 404 -12.86 9.16 15.74
CA ARG A 404 -14.24 9.69 15.85
C ARG A 404 -15.27 8.71 15.29
N HIS A 405 -16.41 8.59 15.95
CA HIS A 405 -17.52 7.75 15.51
C HIS A 405 -18.88 8.28 15.98
N ILE A 406 -19.97 7.69 15.47
CA ILE A 406 -21.34 7.98 15.90
C ILE A 406 -21.52 7.51 17.36
N PRO A 407 -22.07 8.34 18.26
CA PRO A 407 -22.22 7.97 19.67
C PRO A 407 -22.90 6.62 19.87
N GLY A 408 -22.31 5.77 20.70
CA GLY A 408 -22.82 4.44 21.00
C GLY A 408 -22.69 3.38 19.89
N ALA A 409 -22.04 3.70 18.76
CA ALA A 409 -21.74 2.71 17.72
C ALA A 409 -20.77 1.64 18.21
N TRP A 410 -21.01 0.40 17.81
CA TRP A 410 -20.13 -0.75 18.06
C TRP A 410 -19.20 -0.95 16.87
N TRP A 411 -17.90 -0.86 17.10
CA TRP A 411 -16.93 -1.21 16.06
C TRP A 411 -16.86 -2.72 15.87
N ALA A 412 -16.94 -3.18 14.61
CA ALA A 412 -16.95 -4.60 14.27
C ALA A 412 -16.13 -4.92 13.01
N LEU A 413 -15.44 -6.07 13.05
CA LEU A 413 -14.83 -6.69 11.88
C LEU A 413 -15.88 -7.44 11.08
N ARG A 414 -15.98 -7.15 9.78
CA ARG A 414 -16.91 -7.84 8.89
C ARG A 414 -16.63 -9.34 8.81
N ALA A 415 -15.35 -9.72 8.73
CA ALA A 415 -14.93 -11.13 8.73
C ALA A 415 -15.26 -11.91 10.02
N GLN A 416 -15.66 -11.22 11.11
CA GLN A 416 -15.98 -11.85 12.40
C GLN A 416 -17.40 -11.51 12.87
N LEU A 417 -18.30 -11.14 11.96
CA LEU A 417 -19.67 -10.71 12.26
C LEU A 417 -20.44 -11.63 13.22
N PRO A 418 -20.44 -12.98 13.04
CA PRO A 418 -21.12 -13.87 13.99
C PRO A 418 -20.59 -13.77 15.43
N HIS A 419 -19.29 -13.53 15.62
CA HIS A 419 -18.72 -13.31 16.95
C HIS A 419 -19.01 -11.91 17.48
N ALA A 420 -18.87 -10.88 16.63
CA ALA A 420 -19.14 -9.49 16.99
C ALA A 420 -20.58 -9.31 17.50
N LEU A 421 -21.57 -9.85 16.78
CA LEU A 421 -22.99 -9.74 17.12
C LEU A 421 -23.35 -10.36 18.47
N ARG A 422 -22.58 -11.33 18.99
CA ARG A 422 -22.80 -11.88 20.34
C ARG A 422 -22.45 -10.90 21.46
N LYS A 423 -21.61 -9.89 21.18
CA LYS A 423 -21.24 -8.84 22.13
C LYS A 423 -22.14 -7.61 22.03
N VAL A 424 -22.82 -7.44 20.90
CA VAL A 424 -23.76 -6.34 20.69
C VAL A 424 -25.09 -6.68 21.37
N PRO A 425 -25.66 -5.79 22.21
CA PRO A 425 -26.97 -6.01 22.82
C PRO A 425 -28.04 -6.29 21.78
N ALA A 426 -29.04 -7.10 22.16
CA ALA A 426 -30.20 -7.35 21.31
C ALA A 426 -30.92 -6.01 21.01
N ALA A 427 -31.22 -5.77 19.75
CA ALA A 427 -31.90 -4.58 19.27
C ALA A 427 -33.13 -4.96 18.43
N GLU A 428 -34.09 -4.06 18.32
CA GLU A 428 -35.23 -4.23 17.42
C GLU A 428 -34.81 -4.01 15.96
N ARG A 429 -33.76 -3.21 15.74
CA ARG A 429 -33.18 -2.90 14.42
C ARG A 429 -31.69 -2.59 14.49
N TYR A 430 -30.99 -2.78 13.38
CA TYR A 430 -29.58 -2.46 13.22
C TYR A 430 -29.38 -1.38 12.17
N VAL A 431 -28.44 -0.47 12.41
CA VAL A 431 -27.99 0.51 11.42
C VAL A 431 -26.50 0.33 11.19
N LEU A 432 -26.13 0.11 9.93
CA LEU A 432 -24.74 -0.10 9.54
C LEU A 432 -24.14 1.21 9.03
N THR A 433 -22.91 1.49 9.43
CA THR A 433 -22.14 2.64 8.94
C THR A 433 -20.68 2.26 8.71
N CYS A 434 -20.00 3.07 7.91
CA CYS A 434 -18.55 3.20 7.83
C CYS A 434 -18.29 4.61 7.31
N GLY A 435 -17.05 4.98 6.96
CA GLY A 435 -16.74 6.34 6.47
C GLY A 435 -17.71 6.87 5.39
N SER A 436 -17.98 6.05 4.36
CA SER A 436 -18.78 6.42 3.17
C SER A 436 -19.99 5.51 2.89
N SER A 437 -20.34 4.61 3.82
CA SER A 437 -21.32 3.50 3.66
C SER A 437 -20.93 2.34 2.73
N GLN A 438 -19.86 2.44 1.93
CA GLN A 438 -19.53 1.41 0.94
C GLN A 438 -19.24 0.03 1.55
N LEU A 439 -18.38 -0.04 2.57
CA LEU A 439 -18.07 -1.31 3.25
C LEU A 439 -19.26 -1.82 4.07
N ALA A 440 -19.95 -0.94 4.78
CA ALA A 440 -21.12 -1.27 5.57
C ALA A 440 -22.26 -1.87 4.71
N ARG A 441 -22.42 -1.40 3.48
CA ARG A 441 -23.39 -1.95 2.52
C ARG A 441 -23.20 -3.44 2.27
N LEU A 442 -21.95 -3.89 2.18
CA LEU A 442 -21.62 -5.30 1.94
C LEU A 442 -21.94 -6.22 3.14
N ALA A 443 -22.23 -5.65 4.31
CA ALA A 443 -22.59 -6.38 5.51
C ALA A 443 -24.12 -6.45 5.75
N VAL A 444 -24.94 -5.72 4.99
CA VAL A 444 -26.40 -5.61 5.23
C VAL A 444 -27.07 -6.98 5.21
N ALA A 445 -26.92 -7.75 4.13
CA ALA A 445 -27.54 -9.05 3.99
C ALA A 445 -27.05 -10.06 5.05
N GLU A 446 -25.77 -10.00 5.41
CA GLU A 446 -25.17 -10.89 6.41
C GLU A 446 -25.71 -10.59 7.82
N VAL A 447 -25.82 -9.31 8.20
CA VAL A 447 -26.43 -8.92 9.49
C VAL A 447 -27.91 -9.28 9.51
N GLN A 448 -28.66 -9.11 8.42
CA GLN A 448 -30.07 -9.53 8.34
C GLN A 448 -30.22 -11.04 8.57
N ALA A 449 -29.39 -11.85 7.89
CA ALA A 449 -29.44 -13.30 8.01
C ALA A 449 -29.06 -13.78 9.42
N LEU A 450 -28.06 -13.17 10.07
CA LEU A 450 -27.58 -13.57 11.39
C LEU A 450 -28.50 -13.13 12.53
N THR A 451 -29.20 -12.00 12.38
CA THR A 451 -30.01 -11.41 13.46
C THR A 451 -31.51 -11.68 13.31
N GLY A 452 -32.00 -11.89 12.09
CA GLY A 452 -33.43 -11.93 11.78
C GLY A 452 -34.15 -10.61 12.05
N LYS A 453 -33.41 -9.49 12.14
CA LYS A 453 -33.94 -8.15 12.43
C LYS A 453 -33.89 -7.23 11.20
N PRO A 454 -34.70 -6.17 11.15
CA PRO A 454 -34.51 -5.07 10.21
C PRO A 454 -33.09 -4.49 10.27
N VAL A 455 -32.49 -4.30 9.11
CA VAL A 455 -31.15 -3.70 8.96
C VAL A 455 -31.21 -2.59 7.94
N PHE A 456 -30.72 -1.43 8.34
CA PHE A 456 -30.66 -0.22 7.52
C PHE A 456 -29.21 0.20 7.32
N LEU A 457 -28.96 0.95 6.27
CA LEU A 457 -27.66 1.53 5.97
C LEU A 457 -27.74 3.04 6.14
N LEU A 458 -26.80 3.63 6.89
CA LEU A 458 -26.71 5.08 7.00
C LEU A 458 -26.29 5.65 5.64
N ARG A 459 -27.12 6.53 5.06
CA ARG A 459 -26.83 7.21 3.79
C ARG A 459 -25.49 7.93 3.89
N ASP A 460 -24.58 7.66 2.95
CA ASP A 460 -23.21 8.21 2.87
C ASP A 460 -22.36 8.02 4.16
N GLY A 461 -22.78 7.12 5.05
CA GLY A 461 -22.04 6.70 6.22
C GLY A 461 -21.79 7.79 7.26
N THR A 462 -20.75 7.62 8.06
CA THR A 462 -20.38 8.56 9.14
C THR A 462 -20.02 9.95 8.57
N ALA A 463 -19.62 10.04 7.30
CA ALA A 463 -19.41 11.34 6.65
C ALA A 463 -20.69 12.20 6.61
N SER A 464 -21.87 11.61 6.34
CA SER A 464 -23.12 12.37 6.34
C SER A 464 -23.55 12.80 7.74
N TRP A 465 -23.28 11.97 8.76
CA TRP A 465 -23.51 12.31 10.16
C TRP A 465 -22.69 13.54 10.59
N ILE A 466 -21.42 13.58 10.20
CA ILE A 466 -20.54 14.73 10.43
C ILE A 466 -21.05 15.95 9.66
N ALA A 467 -21.44 15.79 8.39
CA ALA A 467 -21.99 16.88 7.58
C ALA A 467 -23.29 17.46 8.16
N ALA A 468 -24.10 16.63 8.82
CA ALA A 468 -25.29 17.03 9.56
C ALA A 468 -24.98 17.69 10.92
N GLN A 469 -23.70 17.87 11.27
CA GLN A 469 -23.24 18.49 12.52
C GLN A 469 -23.78 17.81 13.78
N LEU A 470 -24.01 16.50 13.71
CA LEU A 470 -24.46 15.71 14.85
C LEU A 470 -23.28 15.34 15.78
N PRO A 471 -23.54 15.09 17.08
CA PRO A 471 -22.49 14.79 18.05
C PRO A 471 -21.65 13.55 17.68
N LEU A 472 -20.39 13.52 18.08
CA LEU A 472 -19.46 12.40 17.87
C LEU A 472 -18.90 11.92 19.22
N GLU A 473 -18.51 10.66 19.27
CA GLU A 473 -17.67 10.08 20.33
C GLU A 473 -16.26 9.82 19.80
N GLU A 474 -15.28 9.78 20.71
CA GLU A 474 -13.87 9.48 20.44
C GLU A 474 -13.40 8.38 21.41
N GLY A 475 -12.32 7.68 21.06
CA GLY A 475 -11.76 6.60 21.86
C GLY A 475 -12.33 5.22 21.59
N GLU A 476 -11.92 4.24 22.39
CA GLU A 476 -12.33 2.84 22.29
C GLU A 476 -13.62 2.57 23.08
N THR A 477 -14.72 3.24 22.73
CA THR A 477 -15.94 3.22 23.55
C THR A 477 -16.63 1.83 23.54
N ARG A 478 -16.82 1.21 22.37
CA ARG A 478 -17.51 -0.08 22.21
C ARG A 478 -16.89 -0.94 21.10
N LEU A 479 -16.03 -1.88 21.48
CA LEU A 479 -15.38 -2.80 20.56
C LEU A 479 -16.05 -4.18 20.57
N ALA A 480 -16.80 -4.51 19.51
CA ALA A 480 -17.37 -5.86 19.33
C ALA A 480 -16.34 -6.86 18.78
N SER A 481 -15.25 -6.38 18.19
CA SER A 481 -14.17 -7.19 17.62
C SER A 481 -12.80 -6.78 18.19
N PRO A 482 -11.79 -7.65 18.16
CA PRO A 482 -10.42 -7.27 18.47
C PRO A 482 -9.86 -6.36 17.36
N ARG A 483 -9.03 -5.37 17.72
CA ARG A 483 -8.41 -4.42 16.78
C ARG A 483 -7.22 -5.02 16.04
N ILE A 484 -7.49 -6.02 15.21
CA ILE A 484 -6.50 -6.71 14.37
C ILE A 484 -6.58 -6.29 12.89
N ASP A 485 -7.43 -5.31 12.56
CA ASP A 485 -7.66 -4.79 11.21
C ASP A 485 -6.45 -4.05 10.61
N ARG A 486 -5.51 -3.63 11.47
CA ARG A 486 -4.29 -2.92 11.07
C ARG A 486 -3.08 -3.45 11.86
N TYR A 487 -1.99 -3.71 11.16
CA TYR A 487 -0.69 -3.99 11.74
C TYR A 487 -0.10 -2.71 12.35
N ARG A 488 0.36 -2.77 13.61
CA ARG A 488 1.03 -1.65 14.26
C ARG A 488 2.47 -1.56 13.76
N ARG A 489 2.63 -0.92 12.60
CA ARG A 489 3.92 -0.66 11.94
C ARG A 489 4.88 0.08 12.89
N PRO A 490 6.03 -0.51 13.27
CA PRO A 490 6.99 0.13 14.18
C PRO A 490 7.57 1.45 13.65
N TYR A 491 7.52 1.64 12.32
CA TYR A 491 8.01 2.79 11.57
C TYR A 491 6.96 3.87 11.29
N GLU A 492 5.73 3.75 11.80
CA GLU A 492 4.70 4.79 11.68
C GLU A 492 4.37 5.41 13.05
N GLY A 493 4.27 6.74 13.09
CA GLY A 493 4.01 7.49 14.32
C GLY A 493 5.23 7.61 15.24
N THR A 494 4.99 8.04 16.47
CA THR A 494 6.04 8.37 17.47
C THR A 494 5.97 7.51 18.73
N ASP A 495 4.94 6.69 18.87
CA ASP A 495 4.57 6.06 20.15
C ASP A 495 4.97 4.58 20.21
N SER A 496 5.69 4.09 19.20
CA SER A 496 6.22 2.73 19.19
C SER A 496 7.35 2.59 20.22
N PRO A 497 7.37 1.52 21.03
CA PRO A 497 8.43 1.32 22.01
C PRO A 497 9.78 1.09 21.30
N ARG A 498 10.87 1.52 21.95
CA ARG A 498 12.23 1.45 21.39
C ARG A 498 12.62 0.03 21.01
N GLU A 499 12.19 -0.95 21.79
CA GLU A 499 12.44 -2.38 21.56
C GLU A 499 11.78 -2.87 20.27
N ALA A 500 10.54 -2.42 19.97
CA ALA A 500 9.85 -2.77 18.73
C ALA A 500 10.50 -2.09 17.51
N MET A 501 10.97 -0.85 17.66
CA MET A 501 11.73 -0.16 16.63
C MET A 501 13.06 -0.86 16.32
N GLN A 502 13.78 -1.31 17.35
CA GLN A 502 15.03 -2.07 17.17
C GLN A 502 14.78 -3.44 16.54
N ALA A 503 13.77 -4.18 17.02
CA ALA A 503 13.41 -5.48 16.46
C ALA A 503 13.01 -5.38 14.97
N TYR A 504 12.39 -4.28 14.55
CA TYR A 504 12.12 -4.00 13.14
C TYR A 504 13.40 -3.89 12.31
N LEU A 505 14.42 -3.17 12.81
CA LEU A 505 15.71 -3.06 12.12
C LEU A 505 16.44 -4.41 12.08
N ASP A 506 16.45 -5.14 13.20
CA ASP A 506 17.07 -6.47 13.29
C ASP A 506 16.43 -7.46 12.29
N TRP A 507 15.11 -7.35 12.09
CA TRP A 507 14.39 -8.11 11.07
C TRP A 507 14.82 -7.71 9.65
N GLU A 508 14.90 -6.40 9.33
CA GLU A 508 15.33 -5.94 8.00
C GLU A 508 16.73 -6.48 7.64
N PHE A 509 17.68 -6.50 8.59
CA PHE A 509 19.02 -7.04 8.34
C PHE A 509 19.05 -8.54 7.96
N GLY A 510 18.04 -9.31 8.39
CA GLY A 510 17.92 -10.74 8.05
C GLY A 510 17.23 -11.04 6.72
N LEU A 511 16.72 -10.03 6.00
CA LEU A 511 15.87 -10.25 4.83
C LEU A 511 16.60 -10.83 3.63
N VAL A 512 17.88 -10.49 3.41
CA VAL A 512 18.66 -11.02 2.29
C VAL A 512 18.83 -12.54 2.40
N ASP A 513 19.08 -13.04 3.61
CA ASP A 513 19.17 -14.48 3.87
C ASP A 513 17.82 -15.19 3.73
N GLN A 514 16.71 -14.53 4.11
CA GLN A 514 15.37 -15.06 3.87
C GLN A 514 15.04 -15.13 2.38
N LEU A 515 15.40 -14.12 1.59
CA LEU A 515 15.25 -14.16 0.12
C LEU A 515 16.01 -15.34 -0.49
N ALA A 516 17.22 -15.63 0.01
CA ALA A 516 18.01 -16.76 -0.47
C ALA A 516 17.36 -18.11 -0.14
N ARG A 517 16.72 -18.25 1.03
CA ARG A 517 15.96 -19.47 1.40
C ARG A 517 14.67 -19.62 0.60
N ASP A 518 13.93 -18.54 0.38
CA ASP A 518 12.74 -18.54 -0.48
C ASP A 518 13.12 -18.93 -1.93
N GLY A 519 14.07 -18.21 -2.53
CA GLY A 519 14.63 -18.54 -3.84
C GLY A 519 13.65 -18.44 -5.02
N THR A 520 12.51 -17.74 -4.88
CA THR A 520 11.53 -17.53 -5.97
C THR A 520 11.51 -16.10 -6.49
N HIS A 521 12.23 -15.18 -5.86
CA HIS A 521 12.06 -13.75 -6.06
C HIS A 521 12.47 -13.24 -7.45
N GLY A 522 13.55 -13.79 -8.02
CA GLY A 522 14.06 -13.37 -9.33
C GLY A 522 14.55 -11.92 -9.39
N PHE A 523 14.79 -11.30 -8.23
CA PHE A 523 15.32 -9.93 -8.14
C PHE A 523 16.75 -9.87 -8.65
N TYR A 524 17.13 -8.71 -9.19
CA TYR A 524 18.50 -8.38 -9.58
C TYR A 524 18.77 -6.89 -9.31
N VAL A 525 20.04 -6.51 -9.18
CA VAL A 525 20.44 -5.12 -8.98
C VAL A 525 21.39 -4.72 -10.12
N ILE A 526 21.12 -3.58 -10.78
CA ILE A 526 21.91 -3.09 -11.92
C ILE A 526 23.18 -2.36 -11.55
#